data_AF-A0A1C5AW97-F1
#
_entry.id   AF-A0A1C5AW97-F1
#
_cell.length_a   1.000
_cell.length_b   1.000
_cell.length_c   1.000
_cell.angle_alpha   90.00
_cell.angle_beta   90.00
_cell.angle_gamma   90.00
#
_symmetry.space_group_name_H-M   'P 1'
#
loop_
_entity.id
_entity.type
_entity.pdbx_description
1 polymer ?
#
loop_
_entity_poly.entity_id
_entity_poly.type
_entity_poly.pdbx_seq_one_letter_code
_entity_poly.pdbx_strand_id
1 'polypeptide(L)'
;MCWATAGLPPQAGIRAATTRQRWQQVHDLLDKGVGLLECARRPNLGLNTIKRYARISEPQRLVRAPQYQPTLVDPYHLRRRRQQDPAIGATQLLAEIRELGYTGSLNLLYRYITQGRVEADRPALSPRRLTRYLLTRPDQLTDHQRTLVDALTRACSEMTALDGFINSFAALLTPASGNDDRLTAWTTKVKATDLPHLHTFTRGLGLDRDRDAVNAALTHPFHNGGTEGVNTKTKLIKRQMYGRAGFALLRHRILLN
;
A
#
# COMPACT_ATOMS: atom_id res chain seq x y z
N MET A 1 -4.11 -10.82 3.09
CA MET A 1 -5.13 -9.77 2.96
C MET A 1 -6.02 -10.17 1.80
N CYS A 2 -7.34 -10.17 1.98
CA CYS A 2 -8.33 -10.64 1.02
C CYS A 2 -8.18 -10.05 -0.40
N TRP A 3 -7.73 -8.79 -0.52
CA TRP A 3 -7.53 -8.13 -1.81
C TRP A 3 -6.27 -8.59 -2.58
N ALA A 4 -5.30 -9.21 -1.92
CA ALA A 4 -4.03 -9.63 -2.55
C ALA A 4 -4.19 -10.87 -3.44
N THR A 5 -5.28 -11.62 -3.27
CA THR A 5 -5.60 -12.84 -4.04
C THR A 5 -5.96 -12.53 -5.49
N ALA A 6 -6.31 -11.27 -5.81
CA ALA A 6 -6.63 -10.80 -7.16
C ALA A 6 -5.39 -10.34 -7.96
N GLY A 7 -4.17 -10.51 -7.42
CA GLY A 7 -2.91 -10.10 -8.06
C GLY A 7 -2.30 -11.19 -8.94
N LEU A 8 -1.13 -10.87 -9.54
CA LEU A 8 -0.30 -11.87 -10.22
C LEU A 8 -0.04 -13.06 -9.28
N PRO A 9 -0.18 -14.31 -9.75
CA PRO A 9 0.15 -15.47 -8.96
C PRO A 9 1.63 -15.39 -8.52
N PRO A 10 1.95 -15.72 -7.26
CA PRO A 10 3.34 -15.74 -6.81
C PRO A 10 4.11 -16.75 -7.65
N GLN A 11 5.18 -16.29 -8.33
CA GLN A 11 5.99 -17.18 -9.16
C GLN A 11 6.63 -18.27 -8.31
N ALA A 12 6.47 -19.52 -8.76
CA ALA A 12 7.25 -20.64 -8.24
C ALA A 12 8.70 -20.44 -8.65
N GLY A 13 9.58 -20.25 -7.67
CA GLY A 13 11.00 -20.06 -7.89
C GLY A 13 11.79 -20.36 -6.62
N ILE A 14 13.12 -20.36 -6.72
CA ILE A 14 14.02 -20.74 -5.61
C ILE A 14 13.69 -19.95 -4.34
N ARG A 15 13.50 -18.64 -4.46
CA ARG A 15 13.15 -17.78 -3.31
C ARG A 15 11.80 -18.13 -2.68
N ALA A 16 10.80 -18.50 -3.48
CA ALA A 16 9.50 -18.93 -2.97
C ALA A 16 9.61 -20.27 -2.22
N ALA A 17 10.40 -21.22 -2.77
CA ALA A 17 10.69 -22.49 -2.12
C ALA A 17 11.43 -22.30 -0.79
N THR A 18 12.52 -21.51 -0.77
CA THR A 18 13.26 -21.19 0.46
C THR A 18 12.38 -20.49 1.50
N THR A 19 11.47 -19.62 1.07
CA THR A 19 10.54 -18.94 1.97
C THR A 19 9.55 -19.92 2.60
N ARG A 20 8.98 -20.84 1.83
CA ARG A 20 8.11 -21.91 2.35
C ARG A 20 8.87 -22.82 3.33
N GLN A 21 10.09 -23.23 2.98
CA GLN A 21 10.92 -24.08 3.84
C GLN A 21 11.25 -23.40 5.17
N ARG A 22 11.68 -22.13 5.15
CA ARG A 22 11.95 -21.36 6.38
C ARG A 22 10.70 -21.12 7.20
N TRP A 23 9.55 -20.94 6.56
CA TRP A 23 8.28 -20.82 7.26
C TRP A 23 7.91 -22.11 7.98
N GLN A 24 8.03 -23.25 7.31
CA GLN A 24 7.78 -24.55 7.92
C GLN A 24 8.68 -24.77 9.14
N GLN A 25 10.00 -24.54 8.99
CA GLN A 25 10.96 -24.68 10.08
C GLN A 25 10.63 -23.81 11.30
N VAL A 26 10.13 -22.59 11.09
CA VAL A 26 9.74 -21.69 12.18
C VAL A 26 8.46 -22.19 12.87
N HIS A 27 7.43 -22.58 12.11
CA HIS A 27 6.18 -23.08 12.68
C HIS A 27 6.37 -24.42 13.39
N ASP A 28 7.17 -25.34 12.84
CA ASP A 28 7.51 -26.61 13.49
C ASP A 28 8.17 -26.41 14.88
N LEU A 29 8.96 -25.34 15.05
CA LEU A 29 9.58 -25.00 16.33
C LEU A 29 8.58 -24.35 17.29
N LEU A 30 7.68 -23.50 16.79
CA LEU A 30 6.64 -22.87 17.59
C LEU A 30 5.61 -23.89 18.09
N ASP A 31 5.23 -24.85 17.24
CA ASP A 31 4.31 -25.94 17.57
C ASP A 31 4.88 -26.86 18.65
N LYS A 32 6.22 -26.94 18.75
CA LYS A 32 6.95 -27.63 19.83
C LYS A 32 7.12 -26.78 21.10
N GLY A 33 6.49 -25.61 21.17
CA GLY A 33 6.55 -24.70 22.32
C GLY A 33 7.87 -23.93 22.48
N VAL A 34 8.72 -23.88 21.44
CA VAL A 34 10.00 -23.18 21.51
C VAL A 34 9.78 -21.67 21.48
N GLY A 35 10.35 -20.95 22.45
CA GLY A 35 10.26 -19.48 22.51
C GLY A 35 10.95 -18.77 21.33
N LEU A 36 10.46 -17.59 20.96
CA LEU A 36 10.92 -16.84 19.77
C LEU A 36 12.42 -16.58 19.70
N LEU A 37 13.09 -16.38 20.85
CA LEU A 37 14.53 -16.16 20.91
C LEU A 37 15.32 -17.42 20.55
N GLU A 38 14.84 -18.58 20.98
CA GLU A 38 15.46 -19.87 20.70
C GLU A 38 15.17 -20.31 19.26
N CYS A 39 13.97 -20.00 18.74
CA CYS A 39 13.64 -20.11 17.32
C CYS A 39 14.52 -19.24 16.42
N ALA A 40 15.16 -18.19 16.93
CA ALA A 40 16.12 -17.39 16.15
C ALA A 40 17.49 -18.08 16.05
N ARG A 41 17.93 -18.75 17.13
CA ARG A 41 19.24 -19.42 17.20
C ARG A 41 19.32 -20.67 16.33
N ARG A 42 18.34 -21.57 16.43
CA ARG A 42 18.37 -22.88 15.74
C ARG A 42 18.50 -22.79 14.21
N PRO A 43 17.69 -21.98 13.49
CA PRO A 43 17.82 -21.79 12.06
C PRO A 43 18.79 -20.66 11.67
N ASN A 44 19.48 -20.03 12.64
CA ASN A 44 20.34 -18.85 12.44
C ASN A 44 19.62 -17.71 11.68
N LEU A 45 18.45 -17.29 12.18
CA LEU A 45 17.63 -16.23 11.61
C LEU A 45 17.49 -15.07 12.60
N GLY A 46 17.54 -13.83 12.12
CA GLY A 46 17.32 -12.66 12.98
C GLY A 46 15.93 -12.66 13.62
N LEU A 47 15.81 -12.16 14.86
CA LEU A 47 14.57 -12.15 15.64
C LEU A 47 13.40 -11.46 14.92
N ASN A 48 13.67 -10.39 14.18
CA ASN A 48 12.64 -9.71 13.38
C ASN A 48 12.11 -10.57 12.23
N THR A 49 12.95 -11.45 11.68
CA THR A 49 12.55 -12.45 10.69
C THR A 49 11.65 -13.48 11.37
N ILE A 50 12.06 -14.07 12.50
CA ILE A 50 11.21 -15.02 13.24
C ILE A 50 9.85 -14.42 13.57
N LYS A 51 9.82 -13.21 14.16
CA LYS A 51 8.56 -12.49 14.46
C LYS A 51 7.68 -12.31 13.22
N ARG A 52 8.27 -12.03 12.05
CA ARG A 52 7.52 -11.90 10.79
C ARG A 52 6.91 -13.22 10.35
N TYR A 53 7.67 -14.32 10.42
CA TYR A 53 7.21 -15.65 10.00
C TYR A 53 6.16 -16.22 10.97
N ALA A 54 6.34 -16.04 12.28
CA ALA A 54 5.41 -16.47 13.32
C ALA A 54 4.01 -15.81 13.20
N ARG A 55 3.96 -14.54 12.79
CA ARG A 55 2.70 -13.80 12.62
C ARG A 55 1.87 -14.23 11.42
N ILE A 56 2.44 -15.00 10.50
CA ILE A 56 1.81 -15.35 9.23
C ILE A 56 1.43 -16.83 9.28
N SER A 57 0.14 -17.12 9.18
CA SER A 57 -0.43 -18.47 9.22
C SER A 57 -0.25 -19.27 7.94
N GLU A 58 0.07 -18.62 6.82
CA GLU A 58 0.19 -19.26 5.51
C GLU A 58 1.48 -18.82 4.81
N PRO A 59 2.35 -19.75 4.37
CA PRO A 59 3.64 -19.40 3.77
C PRO A 59 3.48 -18.64 2.45
N GLN A 60 2.36 -18.82 1.74
CA GLN A 60 2.05 -18.14 0.50
C GLN A 60 1.98 -16.61 0.68
N ARG A 61 1.56 -16.12 1.85
CA ARG A 61 1.49 -14.69 2.18
C ARG A 61 2.88 -14.05 2.35
N LEU A 62 3.93 -14.84 2.54
CA LEU A 62 5.32 -14.37 2.60
C LEU A 62 5.97 -14.27 1.21
N VAL A 63 5.44 -15.01 0.22
CA VAL A 63 5.96 -14.98 -1.14
C VAL A 63 5.43 -13.72 -1.82
N ARG A 64 6.34 -12.78 -2.09
CA ARG A 64 5.99 -11.56 -2.83
C ARG A 64 5.83 -11.89 -4.30
N ALA A 65 4.69 -11.52 -4.88
CA ALA A 65 4.54 -11.51 -6.33
C ALA A 65 5.60 -10.58 -6.96
N PRO A 66 6.13 -10.91 -8.14
CA PRO A 66 7.04 -10.03 -8.86
C PRO A 66 6.36 -8.69 -9.16
N GLN A 67 7.13 -7.61 -8.99
CA GLN A 67 6.66 -6.26 -9.31
C GLN A 67 7.22 -5.89 -10.68
N TYR A 68 6.34 -5.85 -11.67
CA TYR A 68 6.68 -5.34 -13.00
C TYR A 68 6.21 -3.90 -13.15
N GLN A 69 7.03 -3.09 -13.80
CA GLN A 69 6.61 -1.74 -14.17
C GLN A 69 5.57 -1.80 -15.29
N PRO A 70 4.70 -0.77 -15.40
CA PRO A 70 3.87 -0.59 -16.58
C PRO A 70 4.72 -0.61 -17.85
N THR A 71 4.18 -1.21 -18.89
CA THR A 71 4.77 -1.43 -20.20
C THR A 71 3.78 -0.98 -21.27
N LEU A 72 4.27 -0.88 -22.50
CA LEU A 72 3.43 -0.52 -23.65
C LEU A 72 2.29 -1.52 -23.92
N VAL A 73 2.33 -2.73 -23.35
CA VAL A 73 1.29 -3.77 -23.56
C VAL A 73 0.13 -3.60 -22.57
N ASP A 74 0.35 -2.99 -21.41
CA ASP A 74 -0.66 -2.86 -20.34
C ASP A 74 -1.98 -2.20 -20.78
N PRO A 75 -2.02 -1.17 -21.65
CA PRO A 75 -3.27 -0.54 -22.09
C PRO A 75 -4.22 -1.44 -22.89
N TYR A 76 -3.71 -2.51 -23.51
CA TYR A 76 -4.48 -3.31 -24.47
C TYR A 76 -5.31 -4.44 -23.84
N HIS A 77 -5.28 -4.59 -22.51
CA HIS A 77 -6.16 -5.48 -21.73
C HIS A 77 -6.43 -6.86 -22.37
N LEU A 78 -5.36 -7.56 -22.78
CA LEU A 78 -5.41 -8.81 -23.57
C LEU A 78 -6.12 -10.00 -22.89
N ARG A 79 -6.44 -9.89 -21.60
CA ARG A 79 -7.11 -10.95 -20.83
C ARG A 79 -8.46 -11.35 -21.42
N ARG A 80 -9.30 -10.36 -21.74
CA ARG A 80 -10.63 -10.61 -22.29
C ARG A 80 -10.54 -11.39 -23.60
N ARG A 81 -9.56 -11.04 -24.44
CA ARG A 81 -9.30 -11.72 -25.70
C ARG A 81 -8.87 -13.17 -25.49
N ARG A 82 -7.95 -13.44 -24.55
CA ARG A 82 -7.55 -14.82 -24.18
C ARG A 82 -8.65 -15.65 -23.52
N GLN A 83 -9.61 -15.02 -22.85
CA GLN A 83 -10.77 -15.75 -22.31
C GLN A 83 -11.73 -16.20 -23.43
N GLN A 84 -11.85 -15.41 -24.49
CA GLN A 84 -12.67 -15.75 -25.66
C GLN A 84 -11.99 -16.81 -26.53
N ASP A 85 -10.67 -16.71 -26.70
CA ASP A 85 -9.88 -17.69 -27.44
C ASP A 85 -8.58 -18.04 -26.65
N PRO A 86 -8.61 -19.12 -25.85
CA PRO A 86 -7.45 -19.56 -25.09
C PRO A 86 -6.27 -20.03 -25.96
N ALA A 87 -6.52 -20.42 -27.22
CA ALA A 87 -5.51 -20.93 -28.12
C ALA A 87 -4.81 -19.83 -28.93
N ILE A 88 -5.22 -18.56 -28.78
CA ILE A 88 -4.67 -17.45 -29.54
C ILE A 88 -3.15 -17.30 -29.36
N GLY A 89 -2.45 -17.33 -30.49
CA GLY A 89 -1.00 -17.19 -30.55
C GLY A 89 -0.53 -15.75 -30.29
N ALA A 90 0.69 -15.60 -29.77
CA ALA A 90 1.27 -14.29 -29.49
C ALA A 90 1.42 -13.41 -30.75
N THR A 91 1.65 -14.01 -31.92
CA THR A 91 1.74 -13.28 -33.19
C THR A 91 0.41 -12.66 -33.60
N GLN A 92 -0.70 -13.36 -33.37
CA GLN A 92 -2.04 -12.86 -33.67
C GLN A 92 -2.45 -11.77 -32.68
N LEU A 93 -2.17 -11.96 -31.39
CA LEU A 93 -2.32 -10.91 -30.39
C LEU A 93 -1.53 -9.65 -30.75
N LEU A 94 -0.30 -9.80 -31.28
CA LEU A 94 0.51 -8.67 -31.73
C LEU A 94 -0.14 -7.91 -32.89
N ALA A 95 -0.70 -8.62 -33.86
CA ALA A 95 -1.39 -8.00 -34.99
C ALA A 95 -2.60 -7.19 -34.49
N GLU A 96 -3.45 -7.77 -33.65
CA GLU A 96 -4.62 -7.11 -33.08
C GLU A 96 -4.25 -5.83 -32.30
N ILE A 97 -3.23 -5.87 -31.43
CA ILE A 97 -2.84 -4.67 -30.68
C ILE A 97 -2.14 -3.62 -31.54
N ARG A 98 -1.48 -4.02 -32.62
CA ARG A 98 -0.87 -3.07 -33.58
C ARG A 98 -1.92 -2.25 -34.31
N GLU A 99 -3.04 -2.87 -34.68
CA GLU A 99 -4.20 -2.16 -35.24
C GLU A 99 -4.77 -1.15 -34.24
N LEU A 100 -4.71 -1.46 -32.94
CA LEU A 100 -5.08 -0.54 -31.85
C LEU A 100 -3.98 0.49 -31.52
N GLY A 101 -2.89 0.57 -32.29
CA GLY A 101 -1.83 1.57 -32.15
C GLY A 101 -0.61 1.13 -31.32
N TYR A 102 -0.41 -0.16 -31.08
CA TYR A 102 0.76 -0.64 -30.34
C TYR A 102 2.07 -0.46 -31.14
N THR A 103 3.01 0.31 -30.57
CA THR A 103 4.31 0.61 -31.18
C THR A 103 5.47 -0.24 -30.64
N GLY A 104 5.19 -1.16 -29.71
CA GLY A 104 6.22 -1.97 -29.07
C GLY A 104 6.64 -3.23 -29.86
N SER A 105 7.62 -3.96 -29.31
CA SER A 105 8.15 -5.18 -29.93
C SER A 105 7.36 -6.44 -29.57
N LEU A 106 7.49 -7.48 -30.41
CA LEU A 106 6.95 -8.82 -30.14
C LEU A 106 7.57 -9.43 -28.87
N ASN A 107 8.87 -9.20 -28.64
CA ASN A 107 9.56 -9.67 -27.43
C ASN A 107 8.96 -9.10 -26.15
N LEU A 108 8.53 -7.83 -26.18
CA LEU A 108 7.85 -7.22 -25.04
C LEU A 108 6.51 -7.92 -24.76
N LEU A 109 5.74 -8.25 -25.80
CA LEU A 109 4.49 -9.01 -25.68
C LEU A 109 4.73 -10.44 -25.17
N TYR A 110 5.70 -11.16 -25.73
CA TYR A 110 6.06 -12.51 -25.24
C TYR A 110 6.44 -12.48 -23.77
N ARG A 111 7.28 -11.53 -23.38
CA ARG A 111 7.67 -11.34 -21.97
C ARG A 111 6.46 -11.01 -21.10
N TYR A 112 5.54 -10.18 -21.58
CA TYR A 112 4.33 -9.84 -20.85
C TYR A 112 3.44 -11.07 -20.61
N ILE A 113 3.28 -11.93 -21.63
CA ILE A 113 2.56 -13.21 -21.54
C ILE A 113 3.28 -14.18 -20.58
N THR A 114 4.57 -14.42 -20.74
CA THR A 114 5.32 -15.38 -19.90
C THR A 114 5.42 -14.96 -18.44
N GLN A 115 5.32 -13.65 -18.17
CA GLN A 115 5.19 -13.11 -16.81
C GLN A 115 3.81 -13.36 -16.17
N GLY A 116 2.84 -13.94 -16.90
CA GLY A 116 1.48 -14.19 -16.44
C GLY A 116 0.62 -12.93 -16.35
N ARG A 117 1.05 -11.83 -16.98
CA ARG A 117 0.38 -10.51 -16.88
C ARG A 117 -0.86 -10.41 -17.76
N VAL A 118 -1.02 -11.32 -18.73
CA VAL A 118 -2.26 -11.42 -19.52
C VAL A 118 -3.35 -12.09 -18.69
N GLU A 119 -2.99 -13.09 -17.90
CA GLU A 119 -3.91 -13.92 -17.12
C GLU A 119 -4.24 -13.29 -15.76
N ALA A 120 -3.39 -12.39 -15.27
CA ALA A 120 -3.60 -11.65 -14.02
C ALA A 120 -4.92 -10.87 -14.04
N ASP A 121 -5.71 -11.02 -12.97
CA ASP A 121 -7.00 -10.35 -12.84
C ASP A 121 -6.86 -8.82 -12.89
N ARG A 122 -5.74 -8.32 -12.36
CA ARG A 122 -5.42 -6.89 -12.23
C ARG A 122 -3.92 -6.67 -12.37
N PRO A 123 -3.48 -5.49 -12.86
CA PRO A 123 -2.07 -5.11 -12.75
C PRO A 123 -1.63 -5.23 -11.30
N ALA A 124 -0.41 -5.74 -11.06
CA ALA A 124 0.13 -5.89 -9.71
C ALA A 124 0.18 -4.54 -8.99
N LEU A 125 -0.87 -4.23 -8.23
CA LEU A 125 -0.96 -3.01 -7.45
C LEU A 125 -0.22 -3.25 -6.14
N SER A 126 0.89 -2.54 -5.94
CA SER A 126 1.61 -2.64 -4.68
C SER A 126 0.74 -2.07 -3.54
N PRO A 127 0.88 -2.59 -2.29
CA PRO A 127 0.18 -2.02 -1.14
C PRO A 127 0.38 -0.51 -1.02
N ARG A 128 1.59 -0.01 -1.27
CA ARG A 128 1.88 1.43 -1.26
C ARG A 128 1.08 2.20 -2.31
N ARG A 129 0.93 1.64 -3.52
CA ARG A 129 0.19 2.28 -4.60
C ARG A 129 -1.31 2.27 -4.33
N LEU A 130 -1.83 1.18 -3.75
CA LEU A 130 -3.22 1.11 -3.28
C LEU A 130 -3.48 2.13 -2.17
N THR A 131 -2.64 2.17 -1.14
CA THR A 131 -2.74 3.17 -0.07
C THR A 131 -2.72 4.58 -0.62
N ARG A 132 -1.86 4.87 -1.61
CA ARG A 132 -1.85 6.17 -2.27
C ARG A 132 -3.21 6.49 -2.90
N TYR A 133 -3.80 5.56 -3.66
CA TYR A 133 -5.10 5.82 -4.28
C TYR A 133 -6.23 5.97 -3.26
N LEU A 134 -6.26 5.15 -2.21
CA LEU A 134 -7.26 5.25 -1.13
C LEU A 134 -7.17 6.58 -0.37
N LEU A 135 -5.97 7.16 -0.25
CA LEU A 135 -5.74 8.43 0.44
C LEU A 135 -5.77 9.65 -0.49
N THR A 136 -5.89 9.44 -1.82
CA THR A 136 -6.05 10.53 -2.78
C THR A 136 -7.52 10.97 -2.81
N ARG A 137 -7.76 12.29 -2.91
CA ARG A 137 -9.14 12.79 -3.00
C ARG A 137 -9.84 12.19 -4.23
N PRO A 138 -11.10 11.75 -4.13
CA PRO A 138 -11.77 11.07 -5.23
C PRO A 138 -11.80 11.88 -6.54
N ASP A 139 -11.91 13.20 -6.48
CA ASP A 139 -11.90 14.11 -7.65
C ASP A 139 -10.55 14.15 -8.39
N GLN A 140 -9.45 13.78 -7.73
CA GLN A 140 -8.10 13.75 -8.31
C GLN A 140 -7.72 12.40 -8.93
N LEU A 141 -8.58 11.39 -8.78
CA LEU A 141 -8.38 10.08 -9.40
C LEU A 141 -8.86 10.07 -10.85
N THR A 142 -8.07 9.48 -11.75
CA THR A 142 -8.54 9.21 -13.11
C THR A 142 -9.64 8.14 -13.11
N ASP A 143 -10.48 8.09 -14.14
CA ASP A 143 -11.59 7.11 -14.22
C ASP A 143 -11.11 5.66 -14.09
N HIS A 144 -9.96 5.36 -14.69
CA HIS A 144 -9.32 4.06 -14.54
C HIS A 144 -8.90 3.77 -13.10
N GLN A 145 -8.33 4.75 -12.40
CA GLN A 145 -7.93 4.60 -10.99
C GLN A 145 -9.15 4.43 -10.08
N ARG A 146 -10.21 5.21 -10.32
CA ARG A 146 -11.48 5.13 -9.59
C ARG A 146 -12.11 3.74 -9.73
N THR A 147 -12.23 3.26 -10.96
CA THR A 147 -12.73 1.90 -11.26
C THR A 147 -11.90 0.82 -10.56
N LEU A 148 -10.57 0.97 -10.57
CA LEU A 148 -9.67 0.03 -9.91
C LEU A 148 -9.84 0.05 -8.38
N VAL A 149 -9.95 1.22 -7.75
CA VAL A 149 -10.19 1.37 -6.31
C VAL A 149 -11.53 0.74 -5.94
N ASP A 150 -12.60 1.09 -6.64
CA ASP A 150 -13.94 0.52 -6.44
C ASP A 150 -13.95 -1.01 -6.50
N ALA A 151 -13.28 -1.57 -7.50
CA ALA A 151 -13.20 -3.02 -7.67
C ALA A 151 -12.36 -3.69 -6.56
N LEU A 152 -11.41 -2.98 -5.95
CA LEU A 152 -10.56 -3.48 -4.86
C LEU A 152 -11.24 -3.33 -3.50
N THR A 153 -11.96 -2.24 -3.26
CA THR A 153 -12.66 -2.00 -1.99
C THR A 153 -13.83 -2.98 -1.84
N ARG A 154 -14.56 -3.27 -2.93
CA ARG A 154 -15.66 -4.25 -2.95
C ARG A 154 -15.22 -5.72 -2.91
N ALA A 155 -13.91 -6.01 -2.94
CA ALA A 155 -13.42 -7.39 -2.98
C ALA A 155 -13.66 -8.16 -1.67
N CYS A 156 -13.77 -7.46 -0.54
CA CYS A 156 -14.03 -8.05 0.78
C CYS A 156 -14.61 -7.01 1.75
N SER A 157 -15.33 -7.48 2.77
CA SER A 157 -16.01 -6.62 3.74
C SER A 157 -15.04 -5.72 4.51
N GLU A 158 -13.85 -6.20 4.82
CA GLU A 158 -12.81 -5.44 5.53
C GLU A 158 -12.31 -4.25 4.70
N MET A 159 -12.18 -4.43 3.39
CA MET A 159 -11.74 -3.35 2.49
C MET A 159 -12.85 -2.33 2.26
N THR A 160 -14.11 -2.77 2.15
CA THR A 160 -15.28 -1.88 2.10
C THR A 160 -15.35 -1.03 3.37
N ALA A 161 -15.20 -1.65 4.54
CA ALA A 161 -15.20 -0.94 5.82
C ALA A 161 -14.02 0.05 5.92
N LEU A 162 -12.82 -0.37 5.53
CA LEU A 162 -11.63 0.49 5.53
C LEU A 162 -11.82 1.72 4.65
N ASP A 163 -12.33 1.55 3.42
CA ASP A 163 -12.59 2.66 2.50
C ASP A 163 -13.63 3.63 3.07
N GLY A 164 -14.72 3.12 3.65
CA GLY A 164 -15.71 3.93 4.35
C GLY A 164 -15.11 4.73 5.53
N PHE A 165 -14.23 4.12 6.31
CA PHE A 165 -13.55 4.81 7.42
C PHE A 165 -12.56 5.88 6.94
N ILE A 166 -11.83 5.62 5.85
CA ILE A 166 -10.92 6.61 5.25
C ILE A 166 -11.71 7.83 4.75
N ASN A 167 -12.77 7.61 3.97
CA ASN A 167 -13.58 8.70 3.42
C ASN A 167 -14.29 9.51 4.51
N SER A 168 -14.86 8.83 5.52
CA SER A 168 -15.51 9.52 6.65
C SER A 168 -14.53 10.27 7.54
N PHE A 169 -13.30 9.77 7.73
CA PHE A 169 -12.25 10.51 8.44
C PHE A 169 -11.73 11.69 7.62
N ALA A 170 -11.55 11.52 6.31
CA ALA A 170 -11.12 12.60 5.42
C ALA A 170 -12.09 13.79 5.44
N ALA A 171 -13.39 13.54 5.59
CA ALA A 171 -14.38 14.60 5.75
C ALA A 171 -14.21 15.41 7.05
N LEU A 172 -13.60 14.84 8.11
CA LEU A 172 -13.30 15.55 9.35
C LEU A 172 -12.11 16.51 9.20
N LEU A 173 -11.22 16.26 8.23
CA LEU A 173 -10.04 17.09 7.99
C LEU A 173 -10.37 18.49 7.46
N THR A 174 -11.62 18.73 7.04
CA THR A 174 -12.16 20.07 6.82
C THR A 174 -12.73 20.56 8.15
N PRO A 175 -12.14 21.59 8.79
CA PRO A 175 -12.58 22.00 10.11
C PRO A 175 -14.02 22.51 10.12
N ALA A 176 -14.81 22.05 11.08
CA ALA A 176 -16.20 22.44 11.26
C ALA A 176 -16.62 22.23 12.73
N SER A 177 -17.60 23.03 13.19
CA SER A 177 -18.22 22.81 14.50
C SER A 177 -18.85 21.41 14.57
N GLY A 178 -18.72 20.74 15.72
CA GLY A 178 -19.22 19.38 15.94
C GLY A 178 -18.35 18.25 15.35
N ASN A 179 -17.20 18.56 14.73
CA ASN A 179 -16.27 17.52 14.26
C ASN A 179 -15.63 16.72 15.41
N ASP A 180 -15.55 17.28 16.61
CA ASP A 180 -15.16 16.61 17.85
C ASP A 180 -16.10 15.46 18.21
N ASP A 181 -17.42 15.71 18.18
CA ASP A 181 -18.46 14.68 18.38
C ASP A 181 -18.45 13.65 17.27
N ARG A 182 -18.32 14.10 16.01
CA ARG A 182 -18.22 13.20 14.85
C ARG A 182 -16.97 12.32 14.93
N LEU A 183 -15.86 12.84 15.45
CA LEU A 183 -14.64 12.06 15.67
C LEU A 183 -14.82 11.02 16.78
N THR A 184 -15.55 11.36 17.85
CA THR A 184 -15.94 10.39 18.90
C THR A 184 -16.76 9.26 18.29
N ALA A 185 -17.81 9.60 17.54
CA ALA A 185 -18.68 8.62 16.88
C ALA A 185 -17.91 7.75 15.86
N TRP A 186 -17.01 8.36 15.09
CA TRP A 186 -16.14 7.65 14.14
C TRP A 186 -15.23 6.65 14.88
N THR A 187 -14.61 7.08 15.97
CA THR A 187 -13.72 6.24 16.79
C THR A 187 -14.47 5.03 17.36
N THR A 188 -15.70 5.22 17.86
CA THR A 188 -16.56 4.15 18.36
C THR A 188 -16.89 3.13 17.26
N LYS A 189 -17.27 3.60 16.06
CA LYS A 189 -17.55 2.71 14.92
C LYS A 189 -16.33 1.89 14.49
N VAL A 190 -15.14 2.51 14.46
CA VAL A 190 -13.89 1.80 14.14
C VAL A 190 -13.57 0.73 15.17
N LYS A 191 -13.74 1.02 16.46
CA LYS A 191 -13.52 0.05 17.55
C LYS A 191 -14.50 -1.13 17.51
N ALA A 192 -15.73 -0.90 17.06
CA ALA A 192 -16.74 -1.95 16.89
C ALA A 192 -16.51 -2.83 15.64
N THR A 193 -15.68 -2.40 14.69
CA THR A 193 -15.37 -3.16 13.48
C THR A 193 -14.09 -3.96 13.65
N ASP A 194 -14.02 -5.17 13.07
CA ASP A 194 -12.83 -6.02 13.12
C ASP A 194 -11.72 -5.54 12.16
N LEU A 195 -11.14 -4.39 12.48
CA LEU A 195 -10.01 -3.78 11.78
C LEU A 195 -8.87 -3.48 12.77
N PRO A 196 -8.13 -4.51 13.24
CA PRO A 196 -7.15 -4.39 14.33
C PRO A 196 -6.02 -3.38 14.03
N HIS A 197 -5.70 -3.18 12.75
CA HIS A 197 -4.72 -2.18 12.33
C HIS A 197 -5.22 -0.73 12.55
N LEU A 198 -6.51 -0.46 12.35
CA LEU A 198 -7.11 0.85 12.66
C LEU A 198 -7.30 1.06 14.17
N HIS A 199 -7.46 0.00 14.96
CA HIS A 199 -7.54 0.13 16.42
C HIS A 199 -6.28 0.74 17.04
N THR A 200 -5.11 0.49 16.44
CA THR A 200 -3.87 1.13 16.90
C THR A 200 -3.86 2.62 16.62
N PHE A 201 -4.41 3.03 15.48
CA PHE A 201 -4.57 4.44 15.13
C PHE A 201 -5.55 5.14 16.06
N THR A 202 -6.71 4.53 16.35
CA THR A 202 -7.70 5.11 17.27
C THR A 202 -7.23 5.15 18.71
N ARG A 203 -6.38 4.21 19.15
CA ARG A 203 -5.70 4.31 20.45
C ARG A 203 -4.81 5.54 20.50
N GLY A 204 -4.05 5.84 19.44
CA GLY A 204 -3.25 7.06 19.37
C GLY A 204 -4.10 8.33 19.47
N LEU A 205 -5.19 8.41 18.70
CA LEU A 205 -6.11 9.56 18.72
C LEU A 205 -6.87 9.71 20.04
N GLY A 206 -7.12 8.59 20.73
CA GLY A 206 -7.91 8.51 21.95
C GLY A 206 -7.07 8.45 23.23
N LEU A 207 -5.74 8.60 23.16
CA LEU A 207 -4.95 8.87 24.34
C LEU A 207 -5.23 10.33 24.73
N ASP A 208 -5.80 10.53 25.91
CA ASP A 208 -6.28 11.82 26.41
C ASP A 208 -5.26 12.98 26.30
N ARG A 209 -3.97 12.67 26.18
CA ARG A 209 -2.90 13.66 26.02
C ARG A 209 -3.01 14.52 24.76
N ASP A 210 -3.49 13.98 23.65
CA ASP A 210 -3.56 14.70 22.38
C ASP A 210 -5.01 14.99 21.94
N ARG A 211 -6.01 14.57 22.71
CA ARG A 211 -7.43 14.67 22.34
C ARG A 211 -7.87 16.11 22.10
N ASP A 212 -7.51 17.02 23.01
CA ASP A 212 -7.86 18.44 22.89
C ASP A 212 -7.22 19.10 21.68
N ALA A 213 -5.95 18.77 21.41
CA ALA A 213 -5.23 19.28 20.24
C ALA A 213 -5.84 18.76 18.93
N VAL A 214 -6.23 17.48 18.89
CA VAL A 214 -6.92 16.89 17.73
C VAL A 214 -8.30 17.52 17.55
N ASN A 215 -9.08 17.69 18.62
CA ASN A 215 -10.38 18.35 18.54
C ASN A 215 -10.23 19.77 17.99
N ALA A 216 -9.31 20.56 18.56
CA ALA A 216 -9.03 21.92 18.10
C ALA A 216 -8.63 21.95 16.62
N ALA A 217 -7.80 21.01 16.16
CA ALA A 217 -7.39 20.93 14.75
C ALA A 217 -8.54 20.60 13.79
N LEU A 218 -9.61 19.95 14.26
CA LEU A 218 -10.76 19.56 13.45
C LEU A 218 -11.97 20.49 13.63
N THR A 219 -11.98 21.37 14.63
CA THR A 219 -13.09 22.31 14.88
C THR A 219 -12.73 23.76 14.52
N HIS A 220 -11.46 24.14 14.64
CA HIS A 220 -11.02 25.50 14.39
C HIS A 220 -10.38 25.67 13.00
N PRO A 221 -10.52 26.85 12.37
CA PRO A 221 -9.84 27.15 11.10
C PRO A 221 -8.33 27.36 11.26
N PHE A 222 -7.84 27.48 12.51
CA PHE A 222 -6.45 27.78 12.80
C PHE A 222 -5.59 26.51 12.81
N HIS A 223 -4.51 26.51 12.03
CA HIS A 223 -3.56 25.41 12.00
C HIS A 223 -2.11 25.91 11.89
N ASN A 224 -1.17 25.18 12.51
CA ASN A 224 0.26 25.48 12.42
C ASN A 224 0.95 24.85 11.20
N GLY A 225 0.20 24.25 10.26
CA GLY A 225 0.76 23.51 9.12
C GLY A 225 1.71 24.34 8.25
N GLY A 226 1.35 25.60 7.96
CA GLY A 226 2.22 26.51 7.19
C GLY A 226 3.53 26.81 7.90
N THR A 227 3.47 27.17 9.19
CA THR A 227 4.62 27.45 10.04
C THR A 227 5.53 26.23 10.18
N GLU A 228 4.96 25.05 10.43
CA GLU A 228 5.71 23.79 10.52
C GLU A 228 6.37 23.41 9.19
N GLY A 229 5.72 23.71 8.06
CA GLY A 229 6.30 23.54 6.73
C GLY A 229 7.56 24.39 6.54
N VAL A 230 7.50 25.67 6.90
CA VAL A 230 8.65 26.60 6.84
C VAL A 230 9.76 26.16 7.79
N ASN A 231 9.41 25.78 9.02
CA ASN A 231 10.36 25.24 10.00
C ASN A 231 11.04 23.98 9.47
N THR A 232 10.29 23.08 8.85
CA THR A 232 10.82 21.83 8.29
C THR A 232 11.78 22.10 7.14
N LYS A 233 11.44 23.00 6.21
CA LYS A 233 12.34 23.43 5.12
C LYS A 233 13.64 24.03 5.66
N THR A 234 13.52 24.88 6.68
CA THR A 234 14.68 25.50 7.34
C THR A 234 15.56 24.46 8.04
N LYS A 235 14.96 23.54 8.79
CA LYS A 235 15.65 22.41 9.45
C LYS A 235 16.32 21.50 8.43
N LEU A 236 15.72 21.27 7.26
CA LEU A 236 16.31 20.49 6.18
C LEU A 236 17.59 21.14 5.66
N ILE A 237 17.58 22.44 5.36
CA ILE A 237 18.77 23.17 4.92
C ILE A 237 19.86 23.10 5.99
N LYS A 238 19.52 23.33 7.26
CA LYS A 238 20.48 23.17 8.37
C LYS A 238 21.09 21.77 8.42
N ARG A 239 20.29 20.71 8.26
CA ARG A 239 20.76 19.31 8.27
C ARG A 239 21.65 18.97 7.08
N GLN A 240 21.29 19.44 5.88
CA GLN A 240 22.14 19.30 4.67
C GLN A 240 23.52 19.94 4.85
N MET A 241 23.61 20.96 5.70
CA MET A 241 24.84 21.68 6.01
C MET A 241 25.48 21.23 7.32
N TYR A 242 25.10 20.05 7.85
CA TYR A 242 25.62 19.48 9.08
C TYR A 242 25.51 20.43 10.29
N GLY A 243 24.45 21.23 10.35
CA GLY A 243 24.21 22.21 11.42
C GLY A 243 25.03 23.49 11.31
N ARG A 244 25.92 23.63 10.32
CA ARG A 244 26.84 24.78 10.16
C ARG A 244 26.21 26.00 9.50
N ALA A 245 24.93 25.93 9.13
CA ALA A 245 24.22 27.06 8.53
C ALA A 245 23.75 28.03 9.63
N GLY A 246 24.54 29.09 9.85
CA GLY A 246 24.14 30.26 10.64
C GLY A 246 23.05 31.09 9.94
N PHE A 247 22.51 32.09 10.64
CA PHE A 247 21.37 32.89 10.15
C PHE A 247 21.63 33.52 8.77
N ALA A 248 22.79 34.15 8.56
CA ALA A 248 23.12 34.80 7.29
C ALA A 248 23.09 33.81 6.11
N LEU A 249 23.66 32.62 6.29
CA LEU A 249 23.73 31.59 5.27
C LEU A 249 22.36 30.96 4.98
N LEU A 250 21.52 30.79 6.01
CA LEU A 250 20.13 30.37 5.84
C LEU A 250 19.31 31.40 5.09
N ARG A 251 19.45 32.68 5.46
CA ARG A 251 18.77 33.78 4.78
C ARG A 251 19.13 33.80 3.30
N HIS A 252 20.41 33.69 2.95
CA HIS A 252 20.85 33.61 1.56
C HIS A 252 20.23 32.40 0.83
N ARG A 253 20.28 31.19 1.40
CA ARG A 253 19.71 30.00 0.76
C ARG A 253 18.18 29.95 0.70
N ILE A 254 17.47 30.72 1.51
CA ILE A 254 16.00 30.72 1.49
C ILE A 254 15.48 31.81 0.56
N LEU A 255 16.13 32.98 0.52
CA LEU A 255 15.66 34.15 -0.23
C LEU A 255 16.28 34.31 -1.62
N LEU A 256 17.44 33.70 -1.89
CA LEU A 256 18.16 33.84 -3.17
C LEU A 256 18.19 32.55 -4.02
N ASN A 257 17.46 31.51 -3.61
CA ASN A 257 17.28 30.28 -4.39
C ASN A 257 15.96 30.32 -5.16
#